data_AF-A0A1T4JHN3-F1
#
_entry.id   AF-A0A1T4JHN3-F1
#
_cell.length_a   1.000
_cell.length_b   1.000
_cell.length_c   1.000
_cell.angle_alpha   90.00
_cell.angle_beta   90.00
_cell.angle_gamma   90.00
#
_symmetry.space_group_name_H-M   'P 1'
#
loop_
_entity.id
_entity.type
_entity.pdbx_description
1 polymer ?
#
loop_
_entity_poly.entity_id
_entity_poly.type
_entity_poly.pdbx_seq_one_letter_code
_entity_poly.pdbx_strand_id
1 'polypeptide(L)'
;MENARIKEILMDIAPTELDFTVTQTGKESKRVNGLYSPDTHEILLHNKNFKTDNQLIYTAVHEYTHHLNAENLLNTLGVAAVYNAKVHNQAFWARFNELITIAEEKGYYKLSIEESPELAEITEKIKKEYLAENGRLMQEFGKLLMKAHELCEAANIRYEDYIDRVLCLPRNSAKEIQKVAAVPVNPAIGFDNMKLVASVHKKDERAEVEKEFLDGKSPVGVREMMRQKAMAAKSIDPKQKLEREKSRLEKTIQQLSKRLELVEESLANL
;
A
#
# COMPACT_ATOMS: atom_id res chain seq x y z
N MET A 1 -17.92 -21.62 10.21
CA MET A 1 -18.11 -21.81 8.75
C MET A 1 -17.31 -23.02 8.26
N GLU A 2 -17.84 -23.81 7.31
CA GLU A 2 -17.17 -24.99 6.73
C GLU A 2 -16.19 -24.65 5.60
N ASN A 3 -15.18 -25.49 5.35
CA ASN A 3 -14.14 -25.27 4.33
C ASN A 3 -14.72 -25.06 2.92
N ALA A 4 -15.72 -25.88 2.53
CA ALA A 4 -16.37 -25.76 1.23
C ALA A 4 -17.04 -24.39 1.05
N ARG A 5 -17.72 -23.91 2.10
CA ARG A 5 -18.36 -22.60 2.08
C ARG A 5 -17.37 -21.45 1.94
N ILE A 6 -16.20 -21.56 2.59
CA ILE A 6 -15.13 -20.57 2.45
C ILE A 6 -14.64 -20.55 1.00
N LYS A 7 -14.37 -21.72 0.40
CA LYS A 7 -13.94 -21.82 -1.01
C LYS A 7 -14.97 -21.23 -1.97
N GLU A 8 -16.26 -21.53 -1.77
CA GLU A 8 -17.35 -20.93 -2.56
C GLU A 8 -17.34 -19.41 -2.49
N ILE A 9 -17.20 -18.83 -1.29
CA ILE A 9 -17.13 -17.37 -1.10
C ILE A 9 -15.93 -16.80 -1.87
N LEU A 10 -14.75 -17.42 -1.75
CA LEU A 10 -13.54 -16.97 -2.44
C LEU A 10 -13.67 -17.03 -3.97
N MET A 11 -14.27 -18.10 -4.51
CA MET A 11 -14.54 -18.23 -5.94
C MET A 11 -15.59 -17.23 -6.44
N ASP A 12 -16.56 -16.90 -5.60
CA ASP A 12 -17.61 -15.95 -5.96
C ASP A 12 -17.10 -14.50 -5.94
N ILE A 13 -16.19 -14.11 -5.02
CA ILE A 13 -15.60 -12.77 -5.04
C ILE A 13 -14.65 -12.56 -6.24
N ALA A 14 -13.90 -13.59 -6.64
CA ALA A 14 -13.10 -13.57 -7.85
C ALA A 14 -12.81 -14.99 -8.35
N PRO A 15 -13.06 -15.31 -9.62
CA PRO A 15 -12.73 -16.62 -10.17
C PRO A 15 -11.22 -16.80 -10.34
N THR A 16 -10.78 -18.06 -10.32
CA THR A 16 -9.41 -18.52 -10.62
C THR A 16 -9.50 -19.77 -11.49
N GLU A 17 -8.54 -19.96 -12.39
CA GLU A 17 -8.38 -21.19 -13.18
C GLU A 17 -7.48 -22.19 -12.44
N LEU A 18 -6.59 -21.68 -11.57
CA LEU A 18 -5.72 -22.48 -10.74
C LEU A 18 -6.50 -23.10 -9.56
N ASP A 19 -6.65 -24.43 -9.56
CA ASP A 19 -7.33 -25.10 -8.45
C ASP A 19 -6.53 -24.97 -7.14
N PHE A 20 -7.27 -24.87 -6.04
CA PHE A 20 -6.74 -24.68 -4.69
C PHE A 20 -7.60 -25.36 -3.64
N THR A 21 -7.03 -25.59 -2.45
CA THR A 21 -7.76 -26.13 -1.30
C THR A 21 -7.85 -25.12 -0.17
N VAL A 22 -8.90 -25.25 0.65
CA VAL A 22 -9.06 -24.49 1.89
C VAL A 22 -9.13 -25.47 3.04
N THR A 23 -8.23 -25.33 4.00
CA THR A 23 -8.13 -26.22 5.16
C THR A 23 -8.10 -25.41 6.45
N GLN A 24 -9.15 -25.54 7.26
CA GLN A 24 -9.11 -25.13 8.66
C GLN A 24 -8.28 -26.13 9.47
N THR A 25 -7.21 -25.67 10.12
CA THR A 25 -6.21 -26.58 10.71
C THR A 25 -6.62 -27.21 12.04
N GLY A 26 -7.73 -26.76 12.64
CA GLY A 26 -8.19 -27.18 13.98
C GLY A 26 -7.27 -26.70 15.13
N LYS A 27 -6.38 -25.74 14.85
CA LYS A 27 -5.30 -25.31 15.75
C LYS A 27 -5.30 -23.79 15.90
N GLU A 28 -4.72 -23.34 17.00
CA GLU A 28 -4.33 -21.95 17.21
C GLU A 28 -2.85 -21.79 16.79
N SER A 29 -2.48 -20.63 16.30
CA SER A 29 -1.10 -20.29 15.98
C SER A 29 -0.76 -18.92 16.53
N LYS A 30 0.34 -18.85 17.28
CA LYS A 30 0.85 -17.58 17.84
C LYS A 30 1.55 -16.69 16.80
N ARG A 31 1.83 -17.23 15.60
CA ARG A 31 2.64 -16.54 14.58
C ARG A 31 1.81 -15.94 13.46
N VAL A 32 0.82 -16.67 12.98
CA VAL A 32 0.01 -16.29 11.81
C VAL A 32 -1.42 -16.77 11.98
N ASN A 33 -2.38 -16.10 11.34
CA ASN A 33 -3.78 -16.48 11.32
C ASN A 33 -4.13 -17.38 10.12
N GLY A 34 -3.44 -17.18 9.00
CA GLY A 34 -3.53 -17.98 7.79
C GLY A 34 -2.18 -18.12 7.12
N LEU A 35 -2.10 -19.03 6.16
CA LEU A 35 -0.94 -19.25 5.32
C LEU A 35 -1.38 -19.80 3.96
N TYR A 36 -0.99 -19.15 2.88
CA TYR A 36 -1.01 -19.73 1.55
C TYR A 36 0.30 -20.48 1.24
N SER A 37 0.19 -21.72 0.76
CA SER A 37 1.29 -22.56 0.28
C SER A 37 1.30 -22.57 -1.25
N PRO A 38 2.24 -21.85 -1.92
CA PRO A 38 2.27 -21.77 -3.37
C PRO A 38 2.56 -23.10 -4.08
N ASP A 39 3.29 -24.02 -3.46
CA ASP A 39 3.67 -25.29 -4.10
C ASP A 39 2.49 -26.27 -4.19
N THR A 40 1.55 -26.19 -3.25
CA THR A 40 0.39 -27.08 -3.14
C THR A 40 -0.94 -26.39 -3.45
N HIS A 41 -0.88 -25.07 -3.70
CA HIS A 41 -2.06 -24.19 -3.81
C HIS A 41 -3.04 -24.40 -2.66
N GLU A 42 -2.53 -24.43 -1.43
CA GLU A 42 -3.34 -24.65 -0.23
C GLU A 42 -3.45 -23.39 0.61
N ILE A 43 -4.68 -23.02 0.99
CA ILE A 43 -4.98 -21.99 1.98
C ILE A 43 -5.22 -22.68 3.33
N LEU A 44 -4.30 -22.47 4.27
CA LEU A 44 -4.40 -22.93 5.64
C LEU A 44 -4.95 -21.82 6.53
N LEU A 45 -5.97 -22.12 7.34
CA LEU A 45 -6.57 -21.19 8.28
C LEU A 45 -6.47 -21.75 9.70
N HIS A 46 -5.79 -21.04 10.60
CA HIS A 46 -5.70 -21.39 12.02
C HIS A 46 -6.97 -20.98 12.75
N ASN A 47 -8.04 -21.73 12.49
CA ASN A 47 -9.40 -21.34 12.81
C ASN A 47 -9.69 -21.09 14.30
N LYS A 48 -8.89 -21.64 15.22
CA LYS A 48 -9.03 -21.34 16.66
C LYS A 48 -8.56 -19.92 17.05
N ASN A 49 -7.83 -19.23 16.17
CA ASN A 49 -7.47 -17.82 16.36
C ASN A 49 -8.69 -16.89 16.23
N PHE A 50 -9.70 -17.28 15.46
CA PHE A 50 -10.83 -16.40 15.13
C PHE A 50 -11.96 -16.50 16.16
N LYS A 51 -12.61 -15.37 16.41
CA LYS A 51 -13.78 -15.26 17.29
C LYS A 51 -15.08 -15.01 16.51
N THR A 52 -14.98 -14.59 15.25
CA THR A 52 -16.13 -14.32 14.38
C THR A 52 -15.84 -14.78 12.95
N ASP A 53 -16.90 -15.06 12.19
CA ASP A 53 -16.79 -15.41 10.78
C ASP A 53 -16.15 -14.26 9.97
N ASN A 54 -16.37 -13.00 10.35
CA ASN A 54 -15.71 -11.84 9.72
C ASN A 54 -14.17 -11.91 9.80
N GLN A 55 -13.61 -12.30 10.95
CA GLN A 55 -12.16 -12.44 11.09
C GLN A 55 -11.60 -13.57 10.22
N LEU A 56 -12.36 -14.67 10.13
CA LEU A 56 -12.04 -15.82 9.29
C LEU A 56 -12.10 -15.44 7.80
N ILE A 57 -13.18 -14.80 7.34
CA ILE A 57 -13.33 -14.36 5.94
C ILE A 57 -12.25 -13.35 5.56
N TYR A 58 -11.98 -12.34 6.39
CA TYR A 58 -10.91 -11.38 6.13
C TYR A 58 -9.56 -12.08 5.90
N THR A 59 -9.24 -13.06 6.74
CA THR A 59 -8.00 -13.83 6.61
C THR A 59 -8.04 -14.75 5.39
N ALA A 60 -9.17 -15.39 5.09
CA ALA A 60 -9.31 -16.22 3.89
C ALA A 60 -9.10 -15.41 2.60
N VAL A 61 -9.68 -14.20 2.51
CA VAL A 61 -9.47 -13.29 1.37
C VAL A 61 -8.01 -12.84 1.27
N HIS A 62 -7.33 -12.66 2.41
CA HIS A 62 -5.89 -12.34 2.41
C HIS A 62 -5.07 -13.46 1.79
N GLU A 63 -5.27 -14.70 2.24
CA GLU A 63 -4.55 -15.85 1.68
C GLU A 63 -4.95 -16.12 0.23
N TYR A 64 -6.22 -15.90 -0.13
CA TYR A 64 -6.69 -15.99 -1.50
C TYR A 64 -6.07 -14.94 -2.43
N THR A 65 -5.76 -13.76 -1.90
CA THR A 65 -5.01 -12.75 -2.66
C THR A 65 -3.61 -13.25 -3.02
N HIS A 66 -2.94 -14.00 -2.14
CA HIS A 66 -1.67 -14.66 -2.48
C HIS A 66 -1.86 -15.72 -3.57
N HIS A 67 -2.94 -16.49 -3.50
CA HIS A 67 -3.28 -17.47 -4.53
C HIS A 67 -3.45 -16.85 -5.92
N LEU A 68 -4.28 -15.81 -6.05
CA LEU A 68 -4.47 -15.10 -7.33
C LEU A 68 -3.20 -14.41 -7.84
N ASN A 69 -2.31 -14.02 -6.94
CA ASN A 69 -1.01 -13.49 -7.34
C ASN A 69 -0.07 -14.60 -7.83
N ALA A 70 -0.09 -15.77 -7.19
CA ALA A 70 0.68 -16.93 -7.64
C ALA A 70 0.20 -17.41 -9.02
N GLU A 71 -1.10 -17.48 -9.25
CA GLU A 71 -1.67 -17.77 -10.58
C GLU A 71 -1.19 -16.75 -11.63
N ASN A 72 -1.24 -15.45 -11.31
CA ASN A 72 -0.77 -14.42 -12.23
C ASN A 72 0.73 -14.57 -12.56
N LEU A 73 1.56 -14.91 -11.57
CA LEU A 73 2.98 -15.18 -11.79
C LEU A 73 3.21 -16.43 -12.63
N LEU A 74 2.42 -17.50 -12.43
CA LEU A 74 2.49 -18.69 -13.28
C LEU A 74 2.16 -18.36 -14.73
N ASN A 75 1.08 -17.61 -14.96
CA ASN A 75 0.64 -17.25 -16.30
C ASN A 75 1.59 -16.28 -17.03
N THR A 76 2.35 -15.46 -16.29
CA THR A 76 3.22 -14.43 -16.89
C THR A 76 4.70 -14.82 -16.95
N LEU A 77 5.18 -15.58 -15.97
CA LEU A 77 6.60 -15.90 -15.78
C LEU A 77 6.86 -17.41 -15.69
N GLY A 78 5.83 -18.25 -15.64
CA GLY A 78 5.97 -19.70 -15.48
C GLY A 78 6.41 -20.13 -14.07
N VAL A 79 6.30 -19.26 -13.06
CA VAL A 79 6.70 -19.56 -11.67
C VAL A 79 5.59 -19.22 -10.68
N ALA A 80 5.41 -20.04 -9.65
CA ALA A 80 4.39 -19.82 -8.61
C ALA A 80 4.79 -18.77 -7.56
N ALA A 81 6.09 -18.53 -7.39
CA ALA A 81 6.62 -17.53 -6.51
C ALA A 81 7.98 -17.02 -7.03
N VAL A 82 8.26 -15.75 -6.76
CA VAL A 82 9.58 -15.16 -7.01
C VAL A 82 10.39 -15.22 -5.71
N TYR A 83 11.57 -15.82 -5.78
CA TYR A 83 12.46 -15.96 -4.63
C TYR A 83 12.81 -14.59 -4.02
N ASN A 84 12.70 -14.46 -2.69
CA ASN A 84 12.93 -13.23 -1.91
C ASN A 84 12.09 -12.00 -2.32
N ALA A 85 11.01 -12.18 -3.08
CA ALA A 85 10.13 -11.06 -3.41
C ALA A 85 9.29 -10.64 -2.19
N LYS A 86 9.11 -9.32 -2.01
CA LYS A 86 8.17 -8.78 -1.04
C LYS A 86 6.73 -9.08 -1.49
N VAL A 87 6.08 -10.01 -0.79
CA VAL A 87 4.72 -10.49 -1.12
C VAL A 87 3.63 -9.46 -0.80
N HIS A 88 3.74 -8.73 0.33
CA HIS A 88 2.80 -7.65 0.69
C HIS A 88 3.23 -6.29 0.12
N ASN A 89 3.28 -6.19 -1.20
CA ASN A 89 3.57 -4.95 -1.92
C ASN A 89 2.28 -4.15 -2.23
N GLN A 90 2.42 -3.02 -2.92
CA GLN A 90 1.27 -2.17 -3.26
C GLN A 90 0.21 -2.88 -4.12
N ALA A 91 0.64 -3.73 -5.07
CA ALA A 91 -0.28 -4.46 -5.93
C ALA A 91 -1.06 -5.53 -5.15
N PHE A 92 -0.40 -6.21 -4.20
CA PHE A 92 -1.09 -7.11 -3.27
C PHE A 92 -2.20 -6.39 -2.53
N TRP A 93 -1.88 -5.26 -1.88
CA TRP A 93 -2.85 -4.54 -1.07
C TRP A 93 -3.98 -3.91 -1.90
N ALA A 94 -3.70 -3.50 -3.14
CA ALA A 94 -4.74 -3.03 -4.04
C ALA A 94 -5.74 -4.15 -4.37
N ARG A 95 -5.25 -5.33 -4.79
CA ARG A 95 -6.09 -6.50 -5.07
C ARG A 95 -6.83 -6.98 -3.83
N PHE A 96 -6.16 -7.07 -2.69
CA PHE A 96 -6.81 -7.46 -1.43
C PHE A 96 -7.97 -6.54 -1.07
N ASN A 97 -7.78 -5.21 -1.16
CA ASN A 97 -8.84 -4.25 -0.86
C ASN A 97 -10.01 -4.38 -1.83
N GLU A 98 -9.73 -4.57 -3.13
CA GLU A 98 -10.77 -4.83 -4.13
C GLU A 98 -11.60 -6.07 -3.79
N LEU A 99 -10.95 -7.19 -3.45
CA LEU A 99 -11.62 -8.44 -3.08
C LEU A 99 -12.45 -8.30 -1.80
N ILE A 100 -11.94 -7.57 -0.80
CA ILE A 100 -12.70 -7.29 0.42
C ILE A 100 -13.91 -6.40 0.12
N THR A 101 -13.79 -5.37 -0.71
CA THR A 101 -14.94 -4.56 -1.12
C THR A 101 -16.00 -5.41 -1.83
N ILE A 102 -15.60 -6.32 -2.73
CA ILE A 102 -16.56 -7.25 -3.36
C ILE A 102 -17.21 -8.17 -2.31
N ALA A 103 -16.44 -8.65 -1.33
CA ALA A 103 -16.97 -9.43 -0.23
C ALA A 103 -17.98 -8.64 0.63
N GLU A 104 -17.76 -7.34 0.83
CA GLU A 104 -18.69 -6.44 1.51
C GLU A 104 -19.98 -6.23 0.72
N GLU A 105 -19.87 -5.91 -0.56
CA GLU A 105 -21.01 -5.72 -1.46
C GLU A 105 -21.88 -6.97 -1.57
N LYS A 106 -21.27 -8.16 -1.52
CA LYS A 106 -21.94 -9.46 -1.52
C LYS A 106 -22.43 -9.91 -0.13
N GLY A 107 -22.12 -9.14 0.92
CA GLY A 107 -22.54 -9.44 2.30
C GLY A 107 -21.79 -10.59 2.96
N TYR A 108 -20.64 -11.01 2.42
CA TYR A 108 -19.77 -12.04 3.01
C TYR A 108 -18.82 -11.51 4.08
N TYR A 109 -18.49 -10.22 4.00
CA TYR A 109 -17.73 -9.51 5.01
C TYR A 109 -18.52 -8.28 5.45
N LYS A 110 -18.46 -7.94 6.74
CA LYS A 110 -19.09 -6.72 7.26
C LYS A 110 -18.11 -6.00 8.18
N LEU A 111 -17.74 -4.78 7.81
CA LEU A 111 -17.04 -3.87 8.71
C LEU A 111 -18.07 -3.22 9.64
N SER A 112 -18.21 -3.75 10.86
CA SER A 112 -19.20 -3.27 11.84
C SER A 112 -18.61 -2.32 12.88
N ILE A 113 -18.14 -1.14 12.47
CA ILE A 113 -17.65 -0.15 13.45
C ILE A 113 -18.80 0.34 14.34
N GLU A 114 -20.00 0.43 13.77
CA GLU A 114 -21.22 0.94 14.40
C GLU A 114 -21.76 0.00 15.49
N GLU A 115 -21.35 -1.27 15.49
CA GLU A 115 -21.72 -2.24 16.53
C GLU A 115 -20.97 -1.99 17.85
N SER A 116 -19.96 -1.09 17.85
CA SER A 116 -19.27 -0.63 19.04
C SER A 116 -19.40 0.90 19.19
N PRO A 117 -20.33 1.39 20.03
CA PRO A 117 -20.52 2.83 20.24
C PRO A 117 -19.24 3.55 20.70
N GLU A 118 -18.45 2.91 21.57
CA GLU A 118 -17.17 3.45 22.05
C GLU A 118 -16.15 3.61 20.91
N LEU A 119 -16.07 2.61 20.01
CA LEU A 119 -15.20 2.69 18.84
C LEU A 119 -15.66 3.78 17.88
N ALA A 120 -16.97 3.90 17.65
CA ALA A 120 -17.54 4.95 16.80
C ALA A 120 -17.22 6.35 17.35
N GLU A 121 -17.39 6.57 18.65
CA GLU A 121 -17.06 7.83 19.31
C GLU A 121 -15.57 8.19 19.17
N ILE A 122 -14.67 7.26 19.47
CA ILE A 122 -13.23 7.47 19.33
C ILE A 122 -12.85 7.71 17.85
N THR A 123 -13.48 7.00 16.92
CA THR A 123 -13.24 7.17 15.49
C THR A 123 -13.60 8.59 15.04
N GLU A 124 -14.75 9.11 15.45
CA GLU A 124 -15.16 10.48 15.13
C GLU A 124 -14.23 11.52 15.75
N LYS A 125 -13.79 11.30 16.99
CA LYS A 125 -12.80 12.14 17.65
C LYS A 125 -11.47 12.17 16.89
N ILE A 126 -10.94 11.01 16.50
CA ILE A 126 -9.70 10.91 15.72
C ILE A 126 -9.84 11.65 14.39
N LYS A 127 -10.94 11.45 13.66
CA LYS A 127 -11.17 12.12 12.37
C LYS A 127 -11.20 13.64 12.50
N LYS A 128 -11.96 14.18 13.47
CA LYS A 128 -12.20 15.62 13.60
C LYS A 128 -11.08 16.35 14.33
N GLU A 129 -10.69 15.87 15.50
CA GLU A 129 -9.79 16.59 16.40
C GLU A 129 -8.31 16.30 16.12
N TYR A 130 -7.99 15.19 15.45
CA TYR A 130 -6.60 14.81 15.18
C TYR A 130 -6.28 14.86 13.69
N LEU A 131 -7.01 14.14 12.84
CA LEU A 131 -6.69 14.12 11.41
C LEU A 131 -6.95 15.47 10.76
N ALA A 132 -8.17 16.01 10.90
CA ALA A 132 -8.52 17.29 10.30
C ALA A 132 -7.75 18.47 10.92
N GLU A 133 -7.62 18.51 12.25
CA GLU A 133 -6.91 19.61 12.91
C GLU A 133 -5.40 19.59 12.62
N ASN A 134 -4.75 18.41 12.67
CA ASN A 134 -3.35 18.29 12.25
C ASN A 134 -3.16 18.68 10.78
N GLY A 135 -4.11 18.34 9.90
CA GLY A 135 -4.09 18.79 8.50
C GLY A 135 -4.08 20.32 8.37
N ARG A 136 -4.90 21.02 9.17
CA ARG A 136 -4.93 22.49 9.21
C ARG A 136 -3.64 23.09 9.76
N LEU A 137 -3.17 22.56 10.89
CA LEU A 137 -1.90 22.99 11.51
C LEU A 137 -0.73 22.84 10.55
N MET A 138 -0.65 21.74 9.81
CA MET A 138 0.41 21.52 8.83
C MET A 138 0.32 22.49 7.63
N GLN A 139 -0.89 22.88 7.20
CA GLN A 139 -1.04 23.92 6.19
C GLN A 139 -0.57 25.28 6.68
N GLU A 140 -0.95 25.67 7.91
CA GLU A 140 -0.49 26.92 8.53
C GLU A 140 1.03 26.91 8.70
N PHE A 141 1.58 25.82 9.22
CA PHE A 141 3.01 25.65 9.40
C PHE A 141 3.76 25.77 8.07
N GLY A 142 3.25 25.19 6.99
CA GLY A 142 3.85 25.34 5.67
C GLY A 142 3.86 26.78 5.17
N LYS A 143 2.80 27.56 5.43
CA LYS A 143 2.77 29.00 5.11
C LYS A 143 3.81 29.77 5.92
N LEU A 144 3.97 29.45 7.21
CA LEU A 144 5.01 30.05 8.06
C LEU A 144 6.41 29.69 7.57
N LEU A 145 6.65 28.45 7.16
CA LEU A 145 7.93 28.02 6.58
C LEU A 145 8.24 28.76 5.27
N MET A 146 7.24 28.95 4.40
CA MET A 146 7.39 29.77 3.18
C MET A 146 7.73 31.22 3.54
N LYS A 147 7.05 31.79 4.55
CA LYS A 147 7.35 33.16 4.99
C LYS A 147 8.74 33.29 5.60
N ALA A 148 9.15 32.31 6.41
CA ALA A 148 10.49 32.27 6.98
C ALA A 148 11.56 32.18 5.89
N HIS A 149 11.31 31.44 4.81
CA HIS A 149 12.21 31.38 3.66
C HIS A 149 12.40 32.76 3.01
N GLU A 150 11.31 33.49 2.74
CA GLU A 150 11.39 34.87 2.22
C GLU A 150 12.22 35.80 3.13
N LEU A 151 12.06 35.67 4.46
CA LEU A 151 12.78 36.47 5.43
C LEU A 151 14.26 36.10 5.52
N CYS A 152 14.59 34.81 5.43
CA CYS A 152 15.97 34.33 5.34
C CYS A 152 16.67 34.90 4.11
N GLU A 153 16.04 34.84 2.93
CA GLU A 153 16.57 35.42 1.69
C GLU A 153 16.80 36.94 1.84
N ALA A 154 15.82 37.68 2.37
CA ALA A 154 15.95 39.13 2.58
C ALA A 154 17.07 39.50 3.57
N ALA A 155 17.35 38.64 4.54
CA ALA A 155 18.41 38.83 5.54
C ALA A 155 19.77 38.24 5.12
N ASN A 156 19.90 37.67 3.93
CA ASN A 156 21.07 36.89 3.48
C ASN A 156 21.44 35.75 4.45
N ILE A 157 20.43 35.12 5.07
CA ILE A 157 20.57 33.96 5.94
C ILE A 157 20.26 32.71 5.11
N ARG A 158 21.13 31.70 5.18
CA ARG A 158 20.89 30.42 4.52
C ARG A 158 19.68 29.70 5.13
N TYR A 159 18.63 29.48 4.34
CA TYR A 159 17.40 28.86 4.82
C TYR A 159 17.62 27.43 5.36
N GLU A 160 18.55 26.65 4.80
CA GLU A 160 18.82 25.32 5.35
C GLU A 160 19.40 25.33 6.76
N ASP A 161 20.23 26.32 7.12
CA ASP A 161 20.72 26.45 8.50
C ASP A 161 19.56 26.79 9.46
N TYR A 162 18.59 27.60 9.01
CA TYR A 162 17.37 27.87 9.78
C TYR A 162 16.54 26.60 9.99
N ILE A 163 16.32 25.79 8.94
CA ILE A 163 15.58 24.52 9.04
C ILE A 163 16.31 23.51 9.94
N ASP A 164 17.60 23.29 9.71
CA ASP A 164 18.34 22.21 10.36
C ASP A 164 18.74 22.55 11.81
N ARG A 165 19.09 23.80 12.09
CA ARG A 165 19.75 24.18 13.35
C ARG A 165 18.88 25.02 14.27
N VAL A 166 17.93 25.78 13.72
CA VAL A 166 17.00 26.58 14.52
C VAL A 166 15.72 25.81 14.76
N LEU A 167 15.09 25.31 13.69
CA LEU A 167 13.86 24.53 13.80
C LEU A 167 14.09 23.04 14.08
N CYS A 168 15.31 22.54 13.85
CA CYS A 168 15.67 21.13 14.03
C CYS A 168 14.75 20.17 13.25
N LEU A 169 14.39 20.54 12.03
CA LEU A 169 13.49 19.75 11.17
C LEU A 169 14.26 19.00 10.09
N PRO A 170 13.87 17.76 9.75
CA PRO A 170 14.34 17.13 8.53
C PRO A 170 13.91 17.98 7.31
N ARG A 171 14.86 18.33 6.45
CA ARG A 171 14.58 19.14 5.24
C ARG A 171 13.45 18.58 4.37
N ASN A 172 13.38 17.25 4.24
CA ASN A 172 12.31 16.59 3.50
C ASN A 172 10.93 16.82 4.15
N SER A 173 10.85 16.83 5.48
CA SER A 173 9.61 17.15 6.19
C SER A 173 9.18 18.59 5.93
N ALA A 174 10.10 19.55 6.07
CA ALA A 174 9.82 20.96 5.78
C ALA A 174 9.32 21.15 4.34
N LYS A 175 9.95 20.50 3.37
CA LYS A 175 9.56 20.53 1.95
C LYS A 175 8.15 19.98 1.72
N GLU A 176 7.80 18.83 2.31
CA GLU A 176 6.45 18.26 2.17
C GLU A 176 5.38 19.13 2.84
N ILE A 177 5.68 19.72 4.00
CA ILE A 177 4.78 20.65 4.69
C ILE A 177 4.52 21.89 3.82
N GLN A 178 5.57 22.52 3.27
CA GLN A 178 5.44 23.65 2.35
C GLN A 178 4.65 23.28 1.10
N LYS A 179 4.90 22.10 0.52
CA LYS A 179 4.18 21.61 -0.66
C LYS A 179 2.68 21.47 -0.41
N VAL A 180 2.29 20.93 0.74
CA VAL A 180 0.87 20.83 1.14
C VAL A 180 0.25 22.21 1.32
N ALA A 181 0.98 23.18 1.88
CA ALA A 181 0.50 24.55 2.06
C ALA A 181 0.39 25.36 0.75
N ALA A 182 1.16 24.99 -0.28
CA ALA A 182 1.21 25.69 -1.56
C ALA A 182 -0.03 25.48 -2.45
N VAL A 183 -0.89 24.52 -2.12
CA VAL A 183 -2.07 24.17 -2.91
C VAL A 183 -3.30 24.00 -2.02
N PRO A 184 -4.52 24.29 -2.54
CA PRO A 184 -5.74 23.98 -1.81
C PRO A 184 -5.87 22.46 -1.69
N VAL A 185 -5.99 21.97 -0.45
CA VAL A 185 -6.28 20.58 -0.10
C VAL A 185 -7.19 20.55 1.11
N ASN A 186 -8.22 19.72 1.12
CA ASN A 186 -9.10 19.57 2.27
C ASN A 186 -8.38 18.87 3.44
N PRO A 187 -8.25 19.50 4.62
CA PRO A 187 -7.53 18.92 5.75
C PRO A 187 -8.22 17.69 6.36
N ALA A 188 -9.51 17.46 6.10
CA ALA A 188 -10.27 16.32 6.64
C ALA A 188 -9.68 14.95 6.26
N ILE A 189 -8.90 14.89 5.17
CA ILE A 189 -8.22 13.65 4.74
C ILE A 189 -6.94 13.35 5.55
N GLY A 190 -6.50 14.28 6.40
CA GLY A 190 -5.28 14.17 7.21
C GLY A 190 -3.98 14.45 6.43
N PHE A 191 -2.95 14.92 7.14
CA PHE A 191 -1.69 15.40 6.53
C PHE A 191 -0.99 14.37 5.62
N ASP A 192 -1.03 13.08 5.95
CA ASP A 192 -0.39 12.05 5.14
C ASP A 192 -1.02 11.89 3.76
N ASN A 193 -2.35 11.96 3.67
CA ASN A 193 -3.06 11.92 2.39
C ASN A 193 -2.94 13.24 1.65
N MET A 194 -2.90 14.37 2.38
CA MET A 194 -2.66 15.69 1.79
C MET A 194 -1.34 15.75 1.01
N LYS A 195 -0.28 15.10 1.48
CA LYS A 195 1.00 15.01 0.74
C LYS A 195 0.85 14.36 -0.63
N LEU A 196 0.01 13.32 -0.74
CA LEU A 196 -0.28 12.67 -2.01
C LEU A 196 -1.09 13.60 -2.91
N VAL A 197 -2.17 14.21 -2.41
CA VAL A 197 -3.02 15.14 -3.17
C VAL A 197 -2.17 16.32 -3.67
N ALA A 198 -1.36 16.92 -2.80
CA ALA A 198 -0.49 18.05 -3.14
C ALA A 198 0.61 17.70 -4.16
N SER A 199 0.89 16.42 -4.37
CA SER A 199 1.82 15.96 -5.42
C SER A 199 1.22 15.98 -6.83
N VAL A 200 -0.11 16.05 -6.94
CA VAL A 200 -0.81 16.04 -8.24
C VAL A 200 -0.77 17.44 -8.85
N HIS A 201 -0.19 17.56 -10.05
CA HIS A 201 0.05 18.86 -10.69
C HIS A 201 -1.22 19.50 -11.26
N LYS A 202 -2.05 18.72 -11.97
CA LYS A 202 -3.28 19.25 -12.58
C LYS A 202 -4.38 19.43 -11.54
N LYS A 203 -5.05 20.58 -11.57
CA LYS A 203 -6.08 20.95 -10.60
C LYS A 203 -7.25 19.95 -10.60
N ASP A 204 -7.72 19.54 -11.77
CA ASP A 204 -8.89 18.66 -11.87
C ASP A 204 -8.56 17.24 -11.40
N GLU A 205 -7.41 16.69 -11.81
CA GLU A 205 -6.91 15.39 -11.31
C GLU A 205 -6.68 15.44 -9.79
N ARG A 206 -6.21 16.57 -9.25
CA ARG A 206 -6.02 16.75 -7.81
C ARG A 206 -7.34 16.68 -7.06
N ALA A 207 -8.37 17.39 -7.55
CA ALA A 207 -9.69 17.39 -6.93
C ALA A 207 -10.33 15.99 -6.94
N GLU A 208 -10.11 15.23 -8.01
CA GLU A 208 -10.54 13.84 -8.08
C GLU A 208 -9.83 12.96 -7.04
N VAL A 209 -8.50 13.05 -6.94
CA VAL A 209 -7.72 12.29 -5.93
C VAL A 209 -8.14 12.67 -4.50
N GLU A 210 -8.43 13.94 -4.24
CA GLU A 210 -8.96 14.40 -2.96
C GLU A 210 -10.33 13.78 -2.65
N LYS A 211 -11.23 13.75 -3.65
CA LYS A 211 -12.56 13.16 -3.50
C LYS A 211 -12.48 11.69 -3.12
N GLU A 212 -11.58 10.92 -3.71
CA GLU A 212 -11.44 9.50 -3.38
C GLU A 212 -11.10 9.24 -1.92
N PHE A 213 -10.29 10.11 -1.31
CA PHE A 213 -10.01 10.03 0.12
C PHE A 213 -11.21 10.42 0.98
N LEU A 214 -11.99 11.42 0.55
CA LEU A 214 -13.21 11.84 1.24
C LEU A 214 -14.29 10.75 1.17
N ASP A 215 -14.33 10.00 0.08
CA ASP A 215 -15.21 8.83 -0.11
C ASP A 215 -14.71 7.58 0.65
N GLY A 216 -13.61 7.70 1.42
CA GLY A 216 -13.11 6.66 2.31
C GLY A 216 -12.16 5.65 1.66
N LYS A 217 -11.69 5.88 0.42
CA LYS A 217 -10.74 4.95 -0.21
C LYS A 217 -9.39 4.97 0.49
N SER A 218 -8.77 3.78 0.59
CA SER A 218 -7.48 3.62 1.23
C SER A 218 -6.35 4.29 0.42
N PRO A 219 -5.25 4.74 1.06
CA PRO A 219 -4.11 5.34 0.35
C PRO A 219 -3.51 4.42 -0.72
N VAL A 220 -3.56 3.11 -0.52
CA VAL A 220 -3.12 2.14 -1.52
C VAL A 220 -4.05 2.13 -2.73
N GLY A 221 -5.37 2.10 -2.49
CA GLY A 221 -6.38 2.12 -3.55
C GLY A 221 -6.28 3.39 -4.41
N VAL A 222 -6.11 4.56 -3.77
CA VAL A 222 -5.94 5.83 -4.47
C VAL A 222 -4.67 5.83 -5.35
N ARG A 223 -3.53 5.38 -4.81
CA ARG A 223 -2.29 5.29 -5.59
C ARG A 223 -2.39 4.30 -6.76
N GLU A 224 -3.12 3.19 -6.57
CA GLU A 224 -3.35 2.24 -7.64
C GLU A 224 -4.23 2.84 -8.75
N MET A 225 -5.32 3.51 -8.41
CA MET A 225 -6.16 4.23 -9.37
C MET A 225 -5.33 5.23 -10.20
N MET A 226 -4.48 6.02 -9.54
CA MET A 226 -3.58 6.96 -10.22
C MET A 226 -2.60 6.24 -11.17
N ARG A 227 -2.06 5.09 -10.73
CA ARG A 227 -1.16 4.25 -11.55
C ARG A 227 -1.88 3.72 -12.79
N GLN A 228 -3.09 3.18 -12.62
CA GLN A 228 -3.90 2.64 -13.71
C GLN A 228 -4.25 3.72 -14.74
N LYS A 229 -4.65 4.92 -14.30
CA LYS A 229 -4.85 6.06 -15.21
C LYS A 229 -3.59 6.45 -15.97
N ALA A 230 -2.46 6.52 -15.27
CA ALA A 230 -1.18 6.82 -15.91
C ALA A 230 -0.75 5.73 -16.90
N MET A 231 -1.10 4.46 -16.66
CA MET A 231 -0.90 3.37 -17.60
C MET A 231 -1.87 3.42 -18.77
N ALA A 232 -3.16 3.69 -18.56
CA ALA A 232 -4.14 3.82 -19.64
C ALA A 232 -3.79 4.99 -20.57
N ALA A 233 -3.27 6.09 -20.02
CA ALA A 233 -2.80 7.24 -20.79
C ALA A 233 -1.48 6.98 -21.54
N LYS A 234 -0.69 5.98 -21.12
CA LYS A 234 0.57 5.60 -21.77
C LYS A 234 0.37 4.26 -22.47
N SER A 235 0.22 4.26 -23.79
CA SER A 235 0.25 3.03 -24.61
C SER A 235 1.66 2.40 -24.58
N ILE A 236 2.09 1.87 -23.43
CA ILE A 236 3.38 1.20 -23.30
C ILE A 236 3.20 -0.19 -23.89
N ASP A 237 3.84 -0.42 -25.02
CA ASP A 237 3.94 -1.74 -25.65
C ASP A 237 4.48 -2.77 -24.62
N PRO A 238 3.75 -3.86 -24.35
CA PRO A 238 4.19 -4.94 -23.47
C PRO A 238 5.63 -5.41 -23.74
N LYS A 239 6.07 -5.40 -25.01
CA LYS A 239 7.44 -5.76 -25.39
C LYS A 239 8.48 -4.81 -24.79
N GLN A 240 8.24 -3.50 -24.86
CA GLN A 240 9.16 -2.51 -24.29
C GLN A 240 9.27 -2.61 -22.75
N LYS A 241 8.19 -3.05 -22.09
CA LYS A 241 8.22 -3.30 -20.64
C LYS A 241 9.16 -4.46 -20.32
N LEU A 242 9.04 -5.58 -21.03
CA LEU A 242 9.90 -6.76 -20.87
C LEU A 242 11.36 -6.46 -21.23
N GLU A 243 11.61 -5.67 -22.29
CA GLU A 243 12.97 -5.27 -22.66
C GLU A 243 13.65 -4.43 -21.57
N ARG A 244 12.91 -3.51 -20.93
CA ARG A 244 13.42 -2.74 -19.79
C ARG A 244 13.72 -3.61 -18.58
N GLU A 245 12.89 -4.61 -18.33
CA GLU A 245 13.09 -5.56 -17.24
C GLU A 245 14.31 -6.46 -17.49
N LYS A 246 14.44 -7.01 -18.71
CA LYS A 246 15.63 -7.75 -19.15
C LYS A 246 16.91 -6.92 -18.95
N SER A 247 16.93 -5.67 -19.41
CA SER A 247 18.10 -4.79 -19.26
C SER A 247 18.46 -4.52 -17.79
N ARG A 248 17.46 -4.39 -16.91
CA ARG A 248 17.70 -4.25 -15.46
C ARG A 248 18.29 -5.52 -14.87
N LEU A 249 17.78 -6.69 -15.24
CA LEU A 249 18.29 -7.98 -14.77
C LEU A 249 19.73 -8.20 -15.22
N GLU A 250 20.05 -7.91 -16.48
CA GLU A 250 21.42 -8.01 -17.01
C GLU A 250 22.40 -7.13 -16.23
N LYS A 251 22.02 -5.89 -15.91
CA LYS A 251 22.85 -4.99 -15.08
C LYS A 251 23.06 -5.53 -13.67
N THR A 252 22.02 -6.07 -13.05
CA THR A 252 22.11 -6.68 -11.72
C THR A 252 23.02 -7.91 -11.72
N ILE A 253 22.90 -8.77 -12.74
CA ILE A 253 23.78 -9.94 -12.93
C ILE A 253 25.23 -9.47 -13.02
N GLN A 254 25.54 -8.49 -13.88
CA GLN A 254 26.89 -7.95 -14.02
C GLN A 254 27.45 -7.41 -12.69
N GLN A 255 26.63 -6.66 -11.93
CA GLN A 255 27.04 -6.16 -10.61
C GLN A 255 27.33 -7.29 -9.62
N LEU A 256 26.48 -8.32 -9.58
CA LEU A 256 26.64 -9.45 -8.66
C LEU A 256 27.84 -10.32 -9.04
N SER A 257 28.05 -10.58 -10.34
CA SER A 257 29.22 -11.30 -10.83
C SER A 257 30.52 -10.57 -10.46
N LYS A 258 30.60 -9.25 -10.68
CA LYS A 258 31.77 -8.46 -10.29
C LYS A 258 32.02 -8.48 -8.78
N ARG A 259 30.95 -8.44 -7.98
CA ARG A 259 31.07 -8.55 -6.52
C ARG A 259 31.56 -9.93 -6.09
N LEU A 260 31.13 -11.00 -6.79
CA LEU A 260 31.59 -12.35 -6.53
C LEU A 260 33.09 -12.48 -6.85
N GLU A 261 33.55 -11.99 -7.99
CA GLU A 261 34.97 -11.97 -8.37
C GLU A 261 35.84 -11.31 -7.28
N LEU A 262 35.43 -10.15 -6.77
CA LEU A 262 36.16 -9.47 -5.68
C LEU A 262 36.24 -10.30 -4.38
N VAL A 263 35.19 -11.06 -4.08
CA VAL A 263 35.17 -11.96 -2.90
C VAL A 263 36.09 -13.16 -3.14
N GLU A 264 36.06 -13.74 -4.34
CA GLU A 264 36.93 -14.85 -4.73
C GLU A 264 38.40 -14.44 -4.73
N GLU A 265 38.74 -13.26 -5.26
CA GLU A 265 40.10 -12.69 -5.18
C GLU A 265 40.54 -12.47 -3.72
N SER A 266 39.65 -11.98 -2.87
CA SER A 266 39.94 -11.81 -1.44
C SER A 266 40.18 -13.15 -0.74
N LEU A 267 39.41 -14.20 -1.09
CA LEU A 267 39.59 -15.55 -0.57
C LEU A 267 40.86 -16.22 -1.07
N ALA A 268 41.26 -15.98 -2.32
CA ALA A 268 42.49 -16.52 -2.89
C ALA A 268 43.77 -15.87 -2.32
N ASN A 269 43.64 -14.68 -1.72
CA ASN A 269 44.73 -13.94 -1.07
C ASN A 269 44.80 -14.18 0.45
N LEU A 270 44.00 -15.10 0.99
CA LEU A 270 44.07 -15.61 2.37
C LEU A 270 44.91 -16.88 2.43
#